data_AF-A0A381Y199-F1
#
_entry.id   AF-A0A381Y199-F1
#
_cell.length_a   1.000
_cell.length_b   1.000
_cell.length_c   1.000
_cell.angle_alpha   90.00
_cell.angle_beta   90.00
_cell.angle_gamma   90.00
#
_symmetry.space_group_name_H-M   'P 1'
#
loop_
_entity.id
_entity.type
_entity.pdbx_description
1 polymer ?
#
loop_
_entity_poly.entity_id
_entity_poly.type
_entity_poly.pdbx_seq_one_letter_code
_entity_poly.pdbx_strand_id
1 'polypeptide(L)'
;MSKKLWEASQRIKFSSNLYSFEQYISKKYSKKFNQNYSSILKWSISNPGKFWDSVWDYCSIKGQKGKKKLIKSKVFYKNKFLPKSKLNFSENLLSKNNKDKAITFISENGFRE
;
A
#
# COMPACT_ATOMS: atom_id res chain seq x y z
N MET A 1 11.58 -15.94 26.64
CA MET A 1 11.51 -15.10 25.42
C MET A 1 12.41 -15.73 24.37
N SER A 2 11.92 -15.92 23.15
CA SER A 2 12.74 -16.43 22.03
C SER A 2 13.81 -15.40 21.65
N LYS A 3 15.05 -15.83 21.47
CA LYS A 3 16.15 -14.98 21.01
C LYS A 3 15.85 -14.47 19.61
N LYS A 4 15.82 -13.14 19.41
CA LYS A 4 15.71 -12.54 18.08
C LYS A 4 16.99 -12.83 17.29
N LEU A 5 16.86 -13.41 16.10
CA LEU A 5 17.99 -13.70 15.22
C LEU A 5 18.47 -12.47 14.45
N TRP A 6 17.56 -11.53 14.16
CA TRP A 6 17.85 -10.32 13.39
C TRP A 6 16.81 -9.24 13.69
N GLU A 7 17.22 -7.97 13.58
CA GLU A 7 16.33 -6.82 13.62
C GLU A 7 16.87 -5.70 12.71
N ALA A 8 15.98 -5.04 11.97
CA ALA A 8 16.34 -3.91 11.13
C ALA A 8 16.86 -2.74 11.98
N SER A 9 17.92 -2.07 11.50
CA SER A 9 18.41 -0.84 12.12
C SER A 9 17.40 0.30 12.00
N GLN A 10 17.52 1.30 12.87
CA GLN A 10 16.61 2.44 12.87
C GLN A 10 16.62 3.20 11.54
N ARG A 11 17.80 3.30 10.91
CA ARG A 11 17.97 3.89 9.57
C ARG A 11 17.13 3.17 8.52
N ILE A 12 17.17 1.84 8.50
CA ILE A 12 16.38 1.01 7.56
C ILE A 12 14.88 1.19 7.81
N LYS A 13 14.47 1.21 9.08
CA LYS A 13 13.06 1.42 9.44
C LYS A 13 12.55 2.78 8.94
N PHE A 14 13.33 3.84 9.15
CA PHE A 14 12.96 5.20 8.71
C PHE A 14 13.02 5.41 7.19
N SER A 15 13.83 4.66 6.45
CA SER A 15 13.83 4.70 4.98
C SER A 15 12.78 3.79 4.34
N SER A 16 11.95 3.10 5.13
CA SER A 16 10.95 2.17 4.61
C SER A 16 9.69 2.86 4.10
N ASN A 17 9.05 2.25 3.09
CA ASN A 17 7.73 2.67 2.61
C ASN A 17 6.66 2.59 3.70
N LEU A 18 6.80 1.65 4.65
CA LEU A 18 5.88 1.51 5.77
C LEU A 18 5.94 2.73 6.70
N TYR A 19 7.15 3.21 7.03
CA TYR A 19 7.30 4.41 7.85
C TYR A 19 6.76 5.66 7.15
N SER A 20 7.06 5.82 5.85
CA SER A 20 6.49 6.89 5.03
C SER A 20 4.95 6.86 5.02
N PHE A 21 4.38 5.67 4.82
CA PHE A 21 2.93 5.48 4.88
C PHE A 21 2.35 5.76 6.26
N GLU A 22 3.04 5.35 7.34
CA GLU A 22 2.66 5.67 8.72
C GLU A 22 2.56 7.19 8.93
N GLN A 23 3.55 7.96 8.48
CA GLN A 23 3.51 9.43 8.59
C GLN A 23 2.32 10.01 7.82
N TYR A 24 2.06 9.51 6.61
CA TYR A 24 0.92 9.92 5.79
C TYR A 24 -0.42 9.70 6.51
N ILE A 25 -0.69 8.49 7.01
CA ILE A 25 -1.94 8.20 7.71
C ILE A 25 -2.02 8.87 9.09
N SER A 26 -0.87 9.10 9.74
CA SER A 26 -0.80 9.82 11.01
C SER A 26 -1.29 11.26 10.85
N LYS A 27 -0.80 11.94 9.80
CA LYS A 27 -1.23 13.29 9.44
C LYS A 27 -2.69 13.32 9.00
N LYS A 28 -3.11 12.39 8.15
CA LYS A 28 -4.47 12.34 7.59
C LYS A 28 -5.56 12.12 8.65
N TYR A 29 -5.26 11.36 9.71
CA TYR A 29 -6.23 10.99 10.75
C TYR A 29 -5.90 11.53 12.14
N SER A 30 -4.93 12.44 12.25
CA SER A 30 -4.45 13.00 13.51
C SER A 30 -4.18 11.92 14.58
N LYS A 31 -3.55 10.82 14.17
CA LYS A 31 -3.30 9.64 15.01
C LYS A 31 -1.80 9.34 15.08
N LYS A 32 -1.30 9.01 16.27
CA LYS A 32 0.09 8.57 16.46
C LYS A 32 0.15 7.05 16.52
N PHE A 33 0.98 6.43 15.67
CA PHE A 33 1.21 4.98 15.65
C PHE A 33 2.55 4.57 16.31
N ASN A 34 3.42 5.55 16.59
CA ASN A 34 4.65 5.41 17.35
C ASN A 34 5.61 4.34 16.79
N GLN A 35 5.71 4.21 15.46
CA GLN A 35 6.59 3.25 14.80
C GLN A 35 6.32 1.80 15.21
N ASN A 36 5.09 1.52 15.63
CA ASN A 36 4.67 0.20 16.06
C ASN A 36 3.75 -0.42 15.02
N TYR A 37 4.27 -1.42 14.31
CA TYR A 37 3.51 -2.15 13.30
C TYR A 37 2.18 -2.71 13.83
N SER A 38 2.17 -3.23 15.07
CA SER A 38 0.95 -3.76 15.68
C SER A 38 -0.14 -2.70 15.84
N SER A 39 0.24 -1.43 16.08
CA SER A 39 -0.71 -0.31 16.13
C SER A 39 -1.31 0.01 14.77
N ILE A 40 -0.48 -0.03 13.72
CA ILE A 40 -0.92 0.19 12.32
C ILE A 40 -1.86 -0.95 11.89
N LEU A 41 -1.47 -2.19 12.15
CA LEU A 41 -2.26 -3.40 11.83
C LEU A 41 -3.62 -3.39 12.53
N LYS A 42 -3.65 -3.13 13.84
CA LYS A 42 -4.92 -3.03 14.57
C LYS A 42 -5.83 -1.96 13.97
N TRP A 43 -5.26 -0.81 13.59
CA TRP A 43 -6.05 0.25 12.99
C TRP A 43 -6.56 -0.11 11.59
N SER A 44 -5.75 -0.75 10.74
CA SER A 44 -6.15 -1.13 9.38
C SER A 44 -7.28 -2.15 9.39
N ILE A 45 -7.23 -3.13 10.29
CA ILE A 45 -8.29 -4.13 10.50
C ILE A 45 -9.58 -3.48 11.02
N SER A 46 -9.48 -2.56 11.98
CA SER A 46 -10.65 -1.87 12.53
C SER A 46 -11.24 -0.84 11.56
N ASN A 47 -10.46 -0.32 10.62
CA ASN A 47 -10.86 0.76 9.69
C ASN A 47 -10.58 0.42 8.22
N PRO A 48 -11.07 -0.72 7.69
CA PRO A 48 -10.59 -1.26 6.43
C PRO A 48 -10.95 -0.35 5.23
N GLY A 49 -12.08 0.36 5.28
CA GLY A 49 -12.42 1.37 4.26
C GLY A 49 -11.51 2.60 4.28
N LYS A 50 -11.16 3.13 5.47
CA LYS A 50 -10.22 4.26 5.58
C LYS A 50 -8.81 3.86 5.17
N PHE A 51 -8.41 2.63 5.52
CA PHE A 51 -7.13 2.07 5.14
C PHE A 51 -6.98 2.00 3.62
N TRP A 52 -7.88 1.31 2.90
CA TRP A 52 -7.78 1.18 1.44
C TRP A 52 -7.96 2.51 0.68
N ASP A 53 -8.79 3.42 1.20
CA ASP A 53 -8.88 4.80 0.69
C ASP A 53 -7.55 5.57 0.87
N SER A 54 -6.83 5.33 1.96
CA SER A 54 -5.50 5.92 2.18
C SER A 54 -4.43 5.30 1.30
N VAL A 55 -4.49 3.99 1.05
CA VAL A 55 -3.56 3.32 0.13
C VAL A 55 -3.73 3.87 -1.29
N TRP A 56 -4.97 4.06 -1.76
CA TRP A 56 -5.25 4.68 -3.05
C TRP A 56 -4.56 6.04 -3.20
N ASP A 57 -4.75 6.91 -2.20
CA ASP A 57 -4.22 8.27 -2.23
C ASP A 57 -2.69 8.29 -2.07
N TYR A 58 -2.14 7.49 -1.16
CA TYR A 58 -0.70 7.42 -0.91
C TYR A 58 0.07 6.88 -2.12
N CYS A 59 -0.46 5.83 -2.76
CA CYS A 59 0.12 5.27 -3.98
C CYS A 59 -0.16 6.11 -5.23
N SER A 60 -0.90 7.23 -5.11
CA SER A 60 -1.25 8.11 -6.21
C SER A 60 -1.92 7.38 -7.37
N ILE A 61 -2.84 6.47 -7.07
CA ILE A 61 -3.52 5.64 -8.07
C ILE A 61 -4.27 6.54 -9.06
N LYS A 62 -3.96 6.37 -10.35
CA LYS A 62 -4.62 7.04 -11.47
C LYS A 62 -5.99 6.43 -11.68
N GLY A 63 -7.03 7.27 -11.64
CA GLY A 63 -8.40 6.86 -11.84
C GLY A 63 -9.41 7.79 -11.17
N GLN A 64 -10.68 7.43 -11.26
CA GLN A 64 -11.78 8.14 -10.62
C GLN A 64 -12.16 7.40 -9.33
N LYS A 65 -11.87 7.99 -8.18
CA LYS A 65 -12.22 7.40 -6.88
C LYS A 65 -13.68 7.68 -6.53
N GLY A 66 -14.43 6.63 -6.18
CA GLY A 66 -15.81 6.73 -5.71
C GLY A 66 -15.94 7.40 -4.35
N LYS A 67 -17.13 7.93 -4.03
CA LYS A 67 -17.41 8.63 -2.77
C LYS A 67 -17.41 7.71 -1.54
N LYS A 68 -17.88 6.46 -1.70
CA LYS A 68 -17.97 5.48 -0.61
C LYS A 68 -16.69 4.65 -0.56
N LYS A 69 -16.18 4.41 0.66
CA LYS A 69 -14.92 3.67 0.88
C LYS A 69 -15.12 2.17 1.05
N LEU A 70 -16.24 1.77 1.62
CA LEU A 70 -16.57 0.38 1.91
C LEU A 70 -18.09 0.20 1.97
N ILE A 71 -18.59 -0.87 1.37
CA ILE A 71 -19.92 -1.41 1.62
C ILE A 71 -19.72 -2.75 2.32
N LYS A 72 -20.13 -2.83 3.59
CA LYS A 72 -20.00 -4.04 4.39
C LYS A 72 -21.10 -5.04 4.06
N SER A 73 -20.76 -6.33 4.12
CA SER A 73 -21.71 -7.44 4.06
C SER A 73 -21.38 -8.47 5.13
N LYS A 74 -22.41 -9.14 5.66
CA LYS A 74 -22.24 -10.32 6.54
C LYS A 74 -21.55 -11.48 5.82
N VAL A 75 -21.73 -11.57 4.50
CA VAL A 75 -21.06 -12.56 3.66
C VAL A 75 -19.70 -11.99 3.23
N PHE A 76 -18.62 -12.66 3.62
CA PHE A 76 -17.24 -12.17 3.46
C PHE A 76 -16.93 -11.63 2.06
N TYR A 77 -17.15 -12.41 1.00
CA TYR A 77 -16.83 -12.02 -0.38
C TYR A 77 -17.78 -10.97 -0.98
N LYS A 78 -18.88 -10.64 -0.30
CA LYS A 78 -19.83 -9.58 -0.74
C LYS A 78 -19.44 -8.19 -0.22
N ASN A 79 -18.37 -8.08 0.57
CA ASN A 79 -17.81 -6.78 0.95
C ASN A 79 -17.21 -6.09 -0.28
N LYS A 80 -17.58 -4.83 -0.52
CA LYS A 80 -17.08 -4.05 -1.67
C LYS A 80 -16.21 -2.89 -1.18
N PHE A 81 -14.94 -2.93 -1.53
CA PHE A 81 -13.98 -1.85 -1.29
C PHE A 81 -14.02 -0.85 -2.43
N LEU A 82 -13.93 0.44 -2.09
CA LEU A 82 -13.90 1.55 -3.06
C LEU A 82 -14.98 1.42 -4.15
N PRO A 83 -16.26 1.16 -3.80
CA PRO A 83 -17.32 0.96 -4.77
C PRO A 83 -17.53 2.19 -5.67
N LYS A 84 -17.84 1.91 -6.94
CA LYS A 84 -17.98 2.93 -7.99
C LYS A 84 -16.69 3.69 -8.32
N SER A 85 -15.54 3.29 -7.79
CA SER A 85 -14.25 3.72 -8.32
C SER A 85 -14.01 3.08 -9.70
N LYS A 86 -13.34 3.81 -10.59
CA LYS A 86 -12.89 3.34 -11.90
C LYS A 86 -11.39 3.61 -12.03
N LEU A 87 -10.65 2.63 -12.52
CA LEU A 87 -9.23 2.75 -12.84
C LEU A 87 -8.92 1.84 -14.01
N ASN A 88 -7.76 2.07 -14.63
CA ASN A 88 -7.17 1.12 -15.55
C ASN A 88 -5.92 0.51 -14.90
N PHE A 89 -5.84 -0.82 -14.90
CA PHE A 89 -4.74 -1.54 -14.26
C PHE A 89 -3.41 -1.29 -14.99
N SER A 90 -3.42 -1.42 -16.32
CA SER A 90 -2.25 -1.18 -17.16
C SER A 90 -1.75 0.27 -17.09
N GLU A 91 -2.65 1.25 -17.00
CA GLU A 91 -2.28 2.67 -16.83
C GLU A 91 -1.50 2.92 -15.53
N ASN A 92 -1.86 2.21 -14.46
CA ASN A 92 -1.19 2.34 -13.17
C ASN A 92 0.14 1.57 -13.13
N LEU A 93 0.20 0.38 -13.77
CA LEU A 93 1.44 -0.40 -13.86
C LEU A 93 2.46 0.21 -14.83
N LEU A 94 2.02 0.58 -16.03
CA LEU A 94 2.84 1.16 -17.11
C LEU A 94 2.75 2.69 -17.06
N SER A 95 2.85 3.25 -15.86
CA SER A 95 2.62 4.68 -15.63
C SER A 95 3.74 5.58 -16.14
N LYS A 96 4.94 5.03 -16.37
CA LYS A 96 6.09 5.69 -16.96
C LYS A 96 6.01 5.63 -18.48
N ASN A 97 6.10 6.79 -19.12
CA ASN A 97 6.22 6.91 -20.58
C ASN A 97 7.58 7.53 -20.94
N ASN A 98 8.65 6.88 -20.49
CA ASN A 98 10.03 7.31 -20.70
C ASN A 98 10.91 6.12 -21.13
N LYS A 99 12.20 6.38 -21.37
CA LYS A 99 13.16 5.36 -21.81
C LYS A 99 13.78 4.58 -20.62
N ASP A 100 13.22 4.70 -19.41
CA ASP A 100 13.71 3.92 -18.27
C ASP A 100 13.46 2.43 -18.52
N LYS A 101 14.40 1.58 -18.10
CA LYS A 101 14.24 0.13 -18.18
C LYS A 101 13.06 -0.32 -17.29
N ALA A 102 12.03 -0.90 -17.90
CA ALA A 102 10.84 -1.41 -17.19
C ALA A 102 10.95 -2.90 -16.87
N ILE A 103 11.51 -3.68 -17.78
CA ILE A 103 11.65 -5.14 -17.68
C ILE A 103 13.11 -5.49 -17.99
N THR A 104 13.66 -6.46 -17.27
CA THR A 104 14.93 -7.11 -17.64
C THR A 104 14.64 -8.57 -17.96
N PHE A 105 14.86 -8.99 -19.19
CA PHE A 105 14.78 -10.39 -19.60
C PHE A 105 16.14 -11.05 -19.33
N ILE A 106 16.12 -12.26 -18.77
CA ILE A 106 17.30 -13.08 -18.54
C ILE A 106 16.97 -14.49 -19.01
N SER A 107 17.72 -14.98 -19.97
CA SER A 107 17.60 -16.32 -20.53
C SER A 107 18.58 -17.30 -19.88
N GLU A 108 18.26 -18.59 -19.91
CA GLU A 108 19.13 -19.67 -19.42
C GLU A 108 20.45 -19.77 -20.19
N ASN A 109 20.48 -19.32 -21.46
CA ASN A 109 21.70 -19.25 -22.26
C ASN A 109 22.61 -18.04 -21.94
N GLY A 110 22.28 -17.27 -20.89
CA GLY A 110 23.06 -16.09 -20.48
C GLY A 110 22.72 -14.79 -21.22
N PHE A 111 21.78 -14.81 -22.17
CA PHE A 111 21.30 -13.57 -22.80
C PHE A 111 20.54 -12.69 -21.80
N ARG A 112 20.80 -11.37 -21.83
CA ARG A 112 20.18 -10.39 -20.95
C ARG A 112 19.82 -9.12 -21.70
N GLU A 113 18.56 -8.69 -21.57
CA GLU A 113 18.01 -7.47 -22.17
C GLU A 113 17.36 -6.60 -21.08
#